data_AF-A0A7C1AZH5-F1
#
_entry.id   AF-A0A7C1AZH5-F1
#
_cell.length_a   1.000
_cell.length_b   1.000
_cell.length_c   1.000
_cell.angle_alpha   90.00
_cell.angle_beta   90.00
_cell.angle_gamma   90.00
#
_symmetry.space_group_name_H-M   'P 1'
#
loop_
_entity.id
_entity.type
_entity.pdbx_description
1 polymer ?
#
loop_
_entity_poly.entity_id
_entity_poly.type
_entity_poly.pdbx_seq_one_letter_code
_entity_poly.pdbx_strand_id
1 'polypeptide(L)'
;MKEENGEKFRVLFENSPEALMYTDNNYRVIAINSRFKDLFGYSIEEIKGKNINDFIVPEEKKKEAEDLDYMSQKGYVFYETVRKRKDGTLIHVSISANPIISDGKIKGRMVMYK
;
A
#
# COMPACT_ATOMS: atom_id res chain seq x y z
N MET A 1 -9.31 -25.58 -2.43
CA MET A 1 -8.25 -25.13 -1.49
C MET A 1 -7.45 -23.91 -1.97
N LYS A 2 -6.77 -23.89 -3.13
CA LYS A 2 -6.06 -22.66 -3.61
C LYS A 2 -7.02 -21.52 -4.00
N GLU A 3 -8.12 -21.83 -4.68
CA GLU A 3 -9.12 -20.84 -5.11
C GLU A 3 -9.90 -20.25 -3.92
N GLU A 4 -10.28 -21.10 -2.96
CA GLU A 4 -11.02 -20.72 -1.76
C GLU A 4 -10.25 -19.72 -0.87
N ASN A 5 -8.92 -19.89 -0.75
CA ASN A 5 -8.06 -18.93 -0.05
C ASN A 5 -7.94 -17.61 -0.81
N GLY A 6 -7.94 -17.65 -2.15
CA GLY A 6 -7.91 -16.45 -3.00
C GLY A 6 -9.22 -15.65 -2.90
N GLU A 7 -10.36 -16.33 -2.92
CA GLU A 7 -11.67 -15.69 -2.74
C GLU A 7 -11.83 -15.08 -1.36
N LYS A 8 -11.44 -15.80 -0.30
CA LYS A 8 -11.49 -15.27 1.06
C LYS A 8 -10.60 -14.04 1.23
N PHE A 9 -9.37 -14.08 0.70
CA PHE A 9 -8.50 -12.90 0.69
C PHE A 9 -9.16 -11.73 -0.03
N ARG A 10 -9.66 -11.95 -1.25
CA ARG A 10 -10.31 -10.91 -2.05
C ARG A 10 -11.48 -10.27 -1.33
N VAL A 11 -12.37 -11.07 -0.75
CA VAL A 11 -13.56 -10.57 -0.02
C VAL A 11 -13.15 -9.73 1.19
N LEU A 12 -12.21 -10.21 2.02
CA LEU A 12 -11.77 -9.48 3.21
C LEU A 12 -11.00 -8.20 2.86
N PHE A 13 -10.14 -8.27 1.85
CA PHE A 13 -9.35 -7.14 1.38
C PHE A 13 -10.24 -6.03 0.79
N GLU A 14 -11.23 -6.42 -0.01
CA GLU A 14 -12.15 -5.49 -0.66
C GLU A 14 -13.16 -4.87 0.32
N ASN A 15 -13.61 -5.62 1.33
CA ASN A 15 -14.56 -5.13 2.34
C ASN A 15 -13.88 -4.49 3.57
N SER A 16 -12.56 -4.31 3.54
CA SER A 16 -11.86 -3.59 4.59
C SER A 16 -12.40 -2.15 4.71
N PRO A 17 -12.63 -1.65 5.94
CA PRO A 17 -13.06 -0.26 6.14
C PRO A 17 -11.94 0.73 5.82
N GLU A 18 -10.68 0.31 5.88
CA GLU A 18 -9.49 1.13 5.63
C GLU A 18 -8.98 0.97 4.19
N ALA A 19 -8.25 1.97 3.71
CA ALA A 19 -7.57 1.94 2.41
C ALA A 19 -6.38 0.98 2.45
N LEU A 20 -6.49 -0.14 1.71
CA LEU A 20 -5.48 -1.19 1.68
C LEU A 20 -4.73 -1.24 0.35
N MET A 21 -3.44 -1.51 0.46
CA MET A 21 -2.57 -1.82 -0.67
C MET A 21 -1.66 -3.01 -0.33
N TYR A 22 -1.47 -3.88 -1.31
CA TYR A 22 -0.46 -4.92 -1.28
C TYR A 22 0.59 -4.66 -2.36
N THR A 23 1.87 -4.67 -1.97
CA THR A 23 3.02 -4.49 -2.88
C THR A 23 3.94 -5.70 -2.90
N ASP A 24 4.78 -5.82 -3.93
CA ASP A 24 5.89 -6.78 -3.94
C ASP A 24 7.09 -6.29 -3.08
N ASN A 25 8.21 -7.01 -3.12
CA ASN A 25 9.41 -6.64 -2.37
C ASN A 25 10.12 -5.36 -2.87
N ASN A 26 9.76 -4.88 -4.06
CA ASN A 26 10.27 -3.67 -4.69
C ASN A 26 9.24 -2.53 -4.64
N TYR A 27 8.23 -2.64 -3.76
CA TYR A 27 7.17 -1.64 -3.57
C TYR A 27 6.32 -1.41 -4.82
N ARG A 28 6.30 -2.39 -5.74
CA ARG A 28 5.43 -2.35 -6.91
C ARG A 28 4.05 -2.84 -6.53
N VAL A 29 3.03 -2.11 -6.95
CA VAL A 29 1.63 -2.41 -6.57
C VAL A 29 1.19 -3.74 -7.17
N ILE A 30 0.70 -4.64 -6.32
CA ILE A 30 0.07 -5.91 -6.72
C ILE A 30 -1.45 -5.76 -6.68
N ALA A 31 -1.99 -5.18 -5.61
CA ALA A 31 -3.43 -5.00 -5.41
C ALA A 31 -3.73 -3.76 -4.55
N ILE A 32 -4.89 -3.16 -4.77
CA ILE A 32 -5.49 -2.09 -3.96
C ILE A 32 -6.99 -2.38 -3.82
N ASN A 33 -7.61 -1.96 -2.71
CA ASN A 33 -9.05 -2.10 -2.53
C ASN A 33 -9.81 -0.82 -2.97
N SER A 34 -11.13 -0.87 -2.99
CA SER A 34 -11.99 0.30 -3.25
C SER A 34 -11.68 1.50 -2.36
N ARG A 35 -11.41 1.29 -1.07
CA ARG A 35 -11.05 2.37 -0.14
C ARG A 35 -9.78 3.11 -0.52
N PHE A 36 -8.76 2.40 -1.02
CA PHE A 36 -7.56 3.03 -1.56
C PHE A 36 -7.89 3.88 -2.80
N LYS A 37 -8.72 3.35 -3.70
CA LYS A 37 -9.16 4.09 -4.89
C LYS A 37 -9.93 5.35 -4.50
N ASP A 38 -10.82 5.29 -3.51
CA ASP A 38 -11.57 6.45 -3.02
C ASP A 38 -10.64 7.51 -2.38
N LEU A 39 -9.64 7.05 -1.62
CA LEU A 39 -8.69 7.92 -0.91
C LEU A 39 -7.67 8.59 -1.84
N PHE A 40 -7.14 7.89 -2.84
CA PHE A 40 -6.07 8.41 -3.70
C PHE A 40 -6.50 8.72 -5.13
N GLY A 41 -7.64 8.21 -5.60
CA GLY A 41 -8.17 8.43 -6.95
C GLY A 41 -7.54 7.56 -8.05
N TYR A 42 -6.66 6.62 -7.70
CA TYR A 42 -6.01 5.72 -8.66
C TYR A 42 -6.74 4.38 -8.75
N SER A 43 -6.95 3.91 -9.96
CA SER A 43 -7.40 2.54 -10.23
C SER A 43 -6.20 1.58 -10.29
N ILE A 44 -6.44 0.27 -10.08
CA ILE A 44 -5.36 -0.71 -10.10
C ILE A 44 -4.72 -0.80 -11.49
N GLU A 45 -5.51 -0.64 -12.56
CA GLU A 45 -5.06 -0.66 -13.96
C GLU A 45 -3.99 0.40 -14.24
N GLU A 46 -4.01 1.52 -13.51
CA GLU A 46 -3.09 2.63 -13.72
C GLU A 46 -1.75 2.45 -13.03
N ILE A 47 -1.73 1.76 -11.88
CA ILE A 47 -0.57 1.70 -10.97
C ILE A 47 0.01 0.30 -10.77
N LYS A 48 -0.67 -0.75 -11.25
CA LYS A 48 -0.19 -2.14 -11.12
C LYS A 48 1.21 -2.31 -11.68
N GLY A 49 2.07 -2.96 -10.90
CA GLY A 49 3.47 -3.23 -11.26
C GLY A 49 4.39 -2.00 -11.19
N LYS A 50 3.89 -0.83 -10.82
CA LYS A 50 4.66 0.41 -10.68
C LYS A 50 4.95 0.70 -9.21
N ASN A 51 6.05 1.40 -8.94
CA ASN A 51 6.40 1.80 -7.58
C ASN A 51 5.38 2.82 -7.07
N ILE A 52 4.78 2.56 -5.91
CA ILE A 52 3.70 3.41 -5.39
C ILE A 52 4.17 4.84 -5.07
N ASN A 53 5.44 5.01 -4.68
CA ASN A 53 5.97 6.30 -4.28
C ASN A 53 5.98 7.31 -5.43
N ASP A 54 5.93 6.86 -6.69
CA ASP A 54 5.85 7.73 -7.86
C ASP A 54 4.47 8.37 -8.04
N PHE A 55 3.44 7.83 -7.36
CA PHE A 55 2.05 8.24 -7.54
C PHE A 55 1.53 9.06 -6.37
N ILE A 56 1.87 8.66 -5.15
CA ILE A 56 1.25 9.21 -3.93
C ILE A 56 2.21 9.97 -3.02
N VAL A 57 3.52 9.97 -3.28
CA VAL A 57 4.49 10.67 -2.43
C VAL A 57 4.83 12.02 -3.06
N PRO A 58 4.60 13.15 -2.36
CA PRO A 58 5.11 14.46 -2.77
C PRO A 58 6.63 14.47 -2.90
N GLU A 59 7.19 15.33 -3.75
CA GLU A 59 8.63 15.32 -4.07
C GLU A 59 9.48 15.58 -2.81
N GLU A 60 9.04 16.51 -1.97
CA GLU A 60 9.66 16.86 -0.70
C GLU A 60 9.59 15.75 0.37
N LYS A 61 8.80 14.69 0.12
CA LYS A 61 8.62 13.54 1.02
C LYS A 61 9.27 12.26 0.48
N LYS A 62 9.96 12.29 -0.66
CA LYS A 62 10.58 11.09 -1.25
C LYS A 62 11.55 10.39 -0.28
N LYS A 63 12.40 11.17 0.41
CA LYS A 63 13.35 10.61 1.38
C LYS A 63 12.66 9.93 2.57
N GLU A 64 11.60 10.54 3.09
CA GLU A 64 10.77 9.96 4.15
C GLU A 64 10.15 8.63 3.69
N ALA A 65 9.63 8.57 2.46
CA ALA A 65 9.05 7.34 1.93
C ALA A 65 10.10 6.22 1.80
N GLU A 66 11.31 6.52 1.34
CA GLU A 66 12.42 5.55 1.30
C GLU A 66 12.77 5.01 2.70
N ASP A 67 12.78 5.88 3.70
CA ASP A 67 13.08 5.49 5.08
C ASP A 67 11.96 4.60 5.65
N LEU A 68 10.69 4.95 5.40
CA LEU A 68 9.54 4.11 5.78
C LEU A 68 9.56 2.75 5.07
N ASP A 69 9.92 2.74 3.78
CA ASP A 69 10.10 1.53 3.00
C ASP A 69 11.16 0.65 3.65
N TYR A 70 12.34 1.18 3.96
CA TYR A 70 13.41 0.46 4.64
C TYR A 70 12.98 -0.08 6.02
N MET A 71 12.26 0.72 6.81
CA MET A 71 11.79 0.31 8.13
C MET A 71 10.75 -0.81 8.04
N SER A 72 9.86 -0.77 7.04
CA SER A 72 8.84 -1.82 6.82
C SER A 72 9.43 -3.19 6.46
N GLN A 73 10.70 -3.24 6.03
CA GLN A 73 11.42 -4.49 5.80
C GLN A 73 11.78 -5.20 7.11
N LYS A 74 11.92 -4.42 8.19
CA LYS A 74 12.37 -4.90 9.50
C LYS A 74 11.20 -5.23 10.43
N GLY A 75 9.99 -4.79 10.12
CA GLY A 75 8.81 -5.06 10.92
C GLY A 75 7.69 -4.06 10.69
N TYR A 76 6.82 -3.95 11.69
CA TYR A 76 5.70 -3.02 11.69
C TYR A 76 6.20 -1.56 11.66
N VAL A 77 5.53 -0.73 10.88
CA VAL A 77 5.72 0.72 10.84
C VAL A 77 4.38 1.42 11.02
N PHE A 78 4.39 2.48 11.84
CA PHE A 78 3.31 3.47 11.94
C PHE A 78 3.90 4.86 11.77
N TYR A 79 3.30 5.68 10.90
CA TYR A 79 3.78 7.04 10.67
C TYR A 79 2.68 7.97 10.13
N GLU A 80 2.56 9.18 10.68
CA GLU A 80 1.65 10.21 10.17
C GLU A 80 2.39 11.13 9.20
N THR A 81 1.80 11.39 8.04
CA THR A 81 2.44 12.16 6.97
C THR A 81 1.42 12.76 6.00
N VAL A 82 1.92 13.37 4.94
CA VAL A 82 1.17 13.90 3.81
C VAL A 82 1.44 13.06 2.57
N ARG A 83 0.38 12.73 1.85
CA ARG A 83 0.43 12.06 0.54
C ARG A 83 -0.40 12.84 -0.48
N LYS A 84 -0.19 12.53 -1.75
CA LYS A 84 -0.77 13.22 -2.89
C LYS A 84 -1.81 12.31 -3.57
N ARG A 85 -3.01 12.85 -3.80
CA ARG A 85 -4.03 12.22 -4.63
C ARG A 85 -3.69 12.36 -6.11
N LYS A 86 -4.37 11.61 -6.97
CA LYS A 86 -4.23 11.69 -8.42
C LYS A 86 -4.47 13.09 -8.99
N ASP A 87 -5.41 13.83 -8.42
CA ASP A 87 -5.72 15.22 -8.81
C ASP A 87 -4.67 16.24 -8.32
N GLY A 88 -3.64 15.80 -7.59
CA GLY A 88 -2.59 16.63 -7.02
C GLY A 88 -2.87 17.14 -5.61
N THR A 89 -4.09 16.95 -5.08
CA THR A 89 -4.45 17.37 -3.73
C THR A 89 -3.62 16.64 -2.68
N LEU A 90 -3.11 17.40 -1.70
CA LEU A 90 -2.40 16.84 -0.55
C LEU A 90 -3.38 16.45 0.54
N ILE A 91 -3.20 15.27 1.11
CA ILE A 91 -4.01 14.73 2.21
C ILE A 91 -3.12 14.26 3.35
N HIS A 92 -3.55 14.54 4.57
CA HIS A 92 -2.96 13.95 5.76
C HIS A 92 -3.42 12.50 5.88
N VAL A 93 -2.48 11.61 6.13
CA VAL A 93 -2.73 10.18 6.31
C VAL A 93 -1.86 9.64 7.42
N SER A 94 -2.36 8.61 8.08
CA SER A 94 -1.57 7.70 8.89
C SER A 94 -1.27 6.43 8.07
N ILE A 95 -0.01 6.01 8.07
CA ILE A 95 0.47 4.83 7.36
C ILE A 95 0.72 3.74 8.38
N SER A 96 0.12 2.57 8.19
CA SER A 96 0.48 1.34 8.89
C SER A 96 0.97 0.30 7.88
N ALA A 97 2.19 -0.18 8.02
CA ALA A 97 2.75 -1.18 7.11
C ALA A 97 3.27 -2.40 7.85
N ASN A 98 3.02 -3.59 7.29
CA ASN A 98 3.55 -4.86 7.78
C ASN A 98 4.13 -5.70 6.62
N PRO A 99 5.26 -6.40 6.82
CA PRO A 99 5.73 -7.38 5.86
C PRO A 99 4.77 -8.58 5.81
N ILE A 100 4.42 -9.03 4.61
CA ILE A 100 3.71 -10.30 4.42
C ILE A 100 4.73 -11.42 4.32
N ILE A 101 4.70 -12.34 5.26
CA ILE A 101 5.64 -13.47 5.34
C ILE A 101 4.91 -14.76 4.95
N SER A 102 5.49 -15.50 4.02
CA SER A 102 5.02 -16.83 3.60
C SER A 102 6.23 -17.70 3.27
N ASP A 103 6.22 -18.94 3.75
CA ASP A 103 7.33 -19.90 3.65
C ASP A 103 8.65 -19.33 4.18
N GLY A 104 8.59 -18.58 5.29
CA GLY A 104 9.75 -17.94 5.92
C GLY A 104 10.38 -16.80 5.11
N LYS A 105 9.72 -16.34 4.03
CA LYS A 105 10.21 -15.26 3.17
C LYS A 105 9.22 -14.11 3.12
N ILE A 106 9.73 -12.89 3.10
CA ILE A 106 8.93 -11.70 2.83
C ILE A 106 8.49 -11.75 1.36
N LYS A 107 7.18 -11.67 1.12
CA LYS A 107 6.56 -11.65 -0.21
C LYS A 107 6.15 -10.25 -0.66
N GLY A 108 6.18 -9.28 0.25
CA GLY A 108 5.68 -7.94 -0.01
C GLY A 108 5.25 -7.21 1.26
N ARG A 109 4.58 -6.07 1.10
CA ARG A 109 4.07 -5.26 2.22
C ARG A 109 2.55 -5.13 2.11
N MET A 110 1.84 -5.34 3.21
CA MET A 110 0.48 -4.85 3.38
C MET A 110 0.57 -3.45 3.97
N VAL A 111 0.01 -2.46 3.29
CA VAL A 111 0.01 -1.07 3.71
C VAL A 111 -1.44 -0.60 3.86
N MET A 112 -1.71 0.06 4.97
CA MET A 112 -3.00 0.66 5.28
C MET A 112 -2.83 2.17 5.39
N TYR A 113 -3.79 2.90 4.87
CA TYR A 113 -3.90 4.35 4.99
C TYR A 113 -5.21 4.71 5.66
N LYS A 114 -5.15 5.67 6.59
CA LYS A 114 -6.30 6.27 7.26
C LYS A 114 -6.15 7.77 7.34
#